data_AF-A0A2D4PD06-F1
#
_entry.id   AF-A0A2D4PD06-F1
#
_cell.length_a   1.000
_cell.length_b   1.000
_cell.length_c   1.000
_cell.angle_alpha   90.00
_cell.angle_beta   90.00
_cell.angle_gamma   90.00
#
_symmetry.space_group_name_H-M   'P 1'
#
loop_
_entity.id
_entity.type
_entity.pdbx_description
1 polymer ?
#
loop_
_entity_poly.entity_id
_entity_poly.type
_entity_poly.pdbx_seq_one_letter_code
_entity_poly.pdbx_strand_id
1 'polypeptide(L)'
;PEGKQPASTEAGNDDLTLIGFADRVSAREVFEPTGHFWAHHWCVVWSAGVVRAEGTWLSLVNKAVISGIAQKCEHCKRQGATIPCHAEGCQRHYHFPCAAASGCFQSMKSLKLLCPEHLDQAVQMEDSRCMVCD
;
A
#
# COMPACT_ATOMS: atom_id res chain seq x y z
N PRO A 1 -40.76 -21.53 -18.06
CA PRO A 1 -39.30 -21.57 -18.28
C PRO A 1 -38.61 -20.52 -17.40
N GLU A 2 -38.32 -20.89 -16.16
CA GLU A 2 -37.64 -20.02 -15.20
C GLU A 2 -36.13 -20.15 -15.42
N GLY A 3 -35.51 -19.04 -15.82
CA GLY A 3 -34.08 -18.95 -16.05
C GLY A 3 -33.31 -19.03 -14.74
N LYS A 4 -32.49 -20.07 -14.60
CA LYS A 4 -31.56 -20.27 -13.49
C LYS A 4 -30.45 -19.20 -13.58
N GLN A 5 -30.45 -18.24 -12.65
CA GLN A 5 -29.33 -17.32 -12.48
C GLN A 5 -28.05 -18.12 -12.17
N PRO A 6 -26.90 -17.79 -12.78
CA PRO A 6 -25.65 -18.47 -12.48
C PRO A 6 -25.20 -18.10 -11.07
N ALA A 7 -24.73 -19.12 -10.34
CA ALA A 7 -24.16 -18.97 -9.02
C ALA A 7 -23.06 -17.89 -9.04
N SER A 8 -23.17 -16.93 -8.13
CA SER A 8 -22.09 -16.00 -7.81
C SER A 8 -20.86 -16.83 -7.44
N THR A 9 -19.86 -16.86 -8.32
CA THR A 9 -18.49 -17.22 -7.93
C THR A 9 -18.10 -16.30 -6.79
N GLU A 10 -17.84 -16.88 -5.62
CA GLU A 10 -17.42 -16.14 -4.44
C GLU A 10 -16.16 -15.34 -4.76
N ALA A 11 -16.32 -14.03 -4.89
CA ALA A 11 -15.21 -13.10 -4.86
C ALA A 11 -14.54 -13.30 -3.50
N GLY A 12 -13.22 -13.57 -3.52
CA GLY A 12 -12.44 -13.80 -2.30
C GLY A 12 -12.75 -12.71 -1.29
N ASN A 13 -13.00 -13.11 -0.05
CA ASN A 13 -13.40 -12.24 1.05
C ASN A 13 -12.47 -11.02 1.12
N ASP A 14 -12.94 -9.84 0.66
CA ASP A 14 -12.23 -8.55 0.64
C ASP A 14 -12.11 -7.95 2.04
N ASP A 15 -11.81 -8.79 3.02
CA ASP A 15 -11.81 -8.43 4.42
C ASP A 15 -10.54 -7.61 4.74
N LEU A 16 -10.66 -6.29 4.60
CA LEU A 16 -9.62 -5.34 4.97
C LEU A 16 -9.20 -5.48 6.45
N THR A 17 -9.97 -6.19 7.28
CA THR A 17 -9.59 -6.52 8.66
C THR A 17 -8.43 -7.52 8.76
N LEU A 18 -7.97 -8.09 7.65
CA LEU A 18 -6.75 -8.92 7.60
C LEU A 18 -5.47 -8.10 7.35
N ILE A 19 -5.57 -6.81 7.02
CA ILE A 19 -4.42 -5.97 6.64
C ILE A 19 -3.85 -5.17 7.81
N GLY A 20 -2.57 -5.39 8.13
CA GLY A 20 -1.86 -4.68 9.20
C GLY A 20 -2.19 -5.23 10.59
N PHE A 21 -1.72 -4.54 11.62
CA PHE A 21 -1.92 -4.97 13.01
C PHE A 21 -2.95 -4.08 13.71
N ALA A 22 -3.90 -4.70 14.42
CA ALA A 22 -4.93 -3.95 15.16
C ALA A 22 -4.33 -3.18 16.34
N ASP A 23 -3.36 -3.80 17.01
CA ASP A 23 -2.68 -3.26 18.18
C ASP A 23 -1.22 -2.89 17.89
N ARG A 24 -0.56 -2.32 18.90
CA ARG A 24 0.87 -2.00 18.85
C ARG A 24 1.70 -3.27 18.71
N VAL A 25 2.54 -3.34 17.67
CA VAL A 25 3.47 -4.45 17.45
C VAL A 25 4.92 -3.97 17.51
N SER A 26 5.77 -4.75 18.16
CA SER A 26 7.20 -4.51 18.26
C SER A 26 7.97 -5.18 17.12
N ALA A 27 9.19 -4.69 16.82
CA ALA A 27 10.03 -5.33 15.81
C ALA A 27 10.31 -6.81 16.12
N ARG A 28 10.36 -7.22 17.39
CA ARG A 28 10.59 -8.63 17.76
C ARG A 28 9.47 -9.57 17.34
N GLU A 29 8.27 -9.04 17.14
CA GLU A 29 7.11 -9.83 16.71
C GLU A 29 7.01 -9.92 15.18
N VAL A 30 7.65 -9.00 14.46
CA VAL A 30 7.67 -8.99 12.98
C VAL A 30 8.86 -9.76 12.41
N PHE A 31 9.99 -9.75 13.12
CA PHE A 31 11.22 -10.39 12.67
C PHE A 31 11.40 -11.74 13.37
N GLU A 32 11.75 -12.78 12.60
CA GLU A 32 12.20 -14.05 13.13
C GLU A 32 13.48 -13.87 13.97
N PRO A 33 13.81 -14.80 14.89
CA PRO A 33 15.06 -14.75 15.65
C PRO A 33 16.32 -14.70 14.77
N THR A 34 16.22 -15.19 13.53
CA THR A 34 17.27 -15.16 12.51
C THR A 34 17.42 -13.80 11.82
N GLY A 35 16.51 -12.85 12.09
CA GLY A 35 16.44 -11.53 11.46
C GLY A 35 15.67 -11.48 10.13
N HIS A 36 15.09 -12.59 9.69
CA HIS A 36 14.24 -12.64 8.50
C HIS A 36 12.82 -12.14 8.79
N PHE A 37 12.13 -11.67 7.76
CA PHE A 37 10.72 -11.29 7.82
C PHE A 37 10.09 -11.49 6.43
N TRP A 38 8.76 -11.54 6.40
CA TRP A 38 7.99 -11.67 5.18
C TRP A 38 7.14 -10.43 4.95
N ALA A 39 7.12 -9.94 3.72
CA ALA A 39 6.30 -8.81 3.33
C ALA A 39 5.84 -8.96 1.88
N HIS A 40 4.62 -8.50 1.59
CA HIS A 40 4.12 -8.47 0.22
C HIS A 40 4.97 -7.55 -0.66
N HIS A 41 5.26 -8.00 -1.88
CA HIS A 41 6.08 -7.27 -2.84
C HIS A 41 5.62 -5.82 -3.04
N TRP A 42 4.34 -5.61 -3.34
CA TRP A 42 3.80 -4.27 -3.60
C TRP A 42 3.76 -3.37 -2.37
N CYS A 43 3.59 -3.92 -1.16
CA CYS A 43 3.73 -3.13 0.07
C CYS A 43 5.16 -2.61 0.21
N VAL A 44 6.16 -3.46 -0.06
CA VAL A 44 7.57 -3.09 0.07
C VAL A 44 8.01 -2.11 -1.02
N VAL A 45 7.71 -2.39 -2.28
CA VAL A 45 8.16 -1.60 -3.43
C VAL A 45 7.70 -0.14 -3.36
N TRP A 46 6.54 0.10 -2.75
CA TRP A 46 5.96 1.43 -2.58
C TRP A 46 6.37 2.11 -1.26
N SER A 47 7.12 1.41 -0.41
CA SER A 47 7.48 1.94 0.90
C SER A 47 8.52 3.05 0.79
N ALA A 48 8.45 4.02 1.70
CA ALA A 48 9.40 5.12 1.78
C ALA A 48 10.86 4.62 1.85
N GLY A 49 11.70 5.14 0.96
CA GLY A 49 13.15 4.87 0.96
C GLY A 49 13.58 3.49 0.45
N VAL A 50 12.66 2.65 -0.02
CA VAL A 50 13.02 1.41 -0.70
C VAL A 50 13.51 1.73 -2.10
N VAL A 51 14.68 1.21 -2.45
CA VAL A 51 15.30 1.43 -3.76
C VAL A 51 15.45 0.10 -4.47
N ARG A 52 15.05 0.04 -5.74
CA ARG A 52 15.40 -1.07 -6.63
C ARG A 52 16.90 -1.02 -6.89
N ALA A 53 17.62 -1.99 -6.33
CA ALA A 53 19.02 -2.22 -6.67
C ALA A 53 19.10 -2.84 -8.08
N GLU A 54 20.31 -2.97 -8.63
CA GLU A 54 20.51 -3.61 -9.94
C GLU A 54 19.82 -4.99 -10.00
N GLY A 55 19.02 -5.19 -11.05
CA GLY A 55 18.18 -6.39 -11.22
C GLY A 55 16.86 -6.34 -10.44
N THR A 56 16.53 -7.44 -9.75
CA THR A 56 15.23 -7.62 -9.07
C THR A 56 15.30 -7.38 -7.55
N TRP A 57 16.46 -7.02 -7.02
CA TRP A 57 16.67 -6.88 -5.58
C TRP A 57 16.18 -5.53 -5.05
N LEU A 58 15.56 -5.55 -3.86
CA LEU A 58 15.14 -4.36 -3.14
C LEU A 58 16.10 -4.11 -1.98
N SER A 59 16.56 -2.87 -1.85
CA SER A 59 17.43 -2.44 -0.76
C SER A 59 16.65 -1.59 0.24
N LEU A 60 17.17 -1.52 1.48
CA LEU A 60 16.59 -0.72 2.59
C LEU A 60 15.20 -1.17 3.06
N VAL A 61 14.74 -2.35 2.66
CA VAL A 61 13.44 -2.91 3.06
C VAL A 61 13.32 -3.04 4.58
N ASN A 62 14.37 -3.49 5.25
CA ASN A 62 14.38 -3.60 6.71
C ASN A 62 14.13 -2.25 7.39
N LYS A 63 14.69 -1.15 6.86
CA LYS A 63 14.45 0.20 7.40
C LYS A 63 13.00 0.62 7.21
N ALA A 64 12.43 0.36 6.04
CA ALA A 64 11.02 0.66 5.75
C ALA A 64 10.07 -0.11 6.68
N VAL A 65 10.35 -1.39 6.96
CA VAL A 65 9.55 -2.18 7.89
C VAL A 65 9.68 -1.65 9.32
N ILE A 66 10.89 -1.38 9.79
CA ILE A 66 11.12 -0.88 11.16
C ILE A 66 10.48 0.50 11.35
N SER A 67 10.55 1.40 10.37
CA SER A 67 9.93 2.71 10.47
C SER A 67 8.40 2.66 10.36
N GLY A 68 7.89 1.75 9.52
CA GLY A 68 6.47 1.60 9.21
C GLY A 68 5.66 0.78 10.21
N ILE A 69 6.30 -0.07 11.03
CA ILE A 69 5.60 -0.98 11.94
C ILE A 69 4.63 -0.26 12.87
N ALA A 70 4.98 0.93 13.35
CA ALA A 70 4.13 1.71 14.25
C ALA A 70 3.22 2.72 13.51
N GLN A 71 3.39 2.90 12.20
CA GLN A 71 2.63 3.87 11.41
C GLN A 71 1.22 3.38 11.16
N LYS A 72 0.25 4.26 11.42
CA LYS A 72 -1.16 3.98 11.21
C LYS A 72 -1.56 4.26 9.77
N CYS A 73 -2.31 3.35 9.18
CA CYS A 73 -2.95 3.57 7.90
C CYS A 73 -4.04 4.63 8.04
N GLU A 74 -4.07 5.61 7.15
CA GLU A 74 -5.11 6.64 7.15
C GLU A 74 -6.50 6.07 6.83
N HIS A 75 -6.59 4.96 6.09
CA HIS A 75 -7.86 4.32 5.75
C HIS A 75 -8.35 3.37 6.86
N CYS A 76 -7.63 2.28 7.14
CA CYS A 76 -8.11 1.25 8.07
C CYS A 76 -7.73 1.51 9.54
N LYS A 77 -6.92 2.55 9.82
CA LYS A 77 -6.42 2.93 11.16
C LYS A 77 -5.53 1.91 11.89
N ARG A 78 -5.23 0.77 11.24
CA ARG A 78 -4.32 -0.28 11.71
C ARG A 78 -2.86 0.06 11.44
N GLN A 79 -1.96 -0.60 12.14
CA GLN A 79 -0.52 -0.38 12.04
C GLN A 79 0.14 -1.09 10.85
N GLY A 80 1.40 -0.74 10.55
CA GLY A 80 2.20 -1.32 9.47
C GLY A 80 2.07 -0.61 8.12
N ALA A 81 1.55 0.62 8.10
CA ALA A 81 1.38 1.41 6.87
C ALA A 81 2.69 2.08 6.45
N THR A 82 3.30 1.62 5.38
CA THR A 82 4.66 2.03 4.97
C THR A 82 4.70 2.96 3.75
N ILE A 83 3.55 3.17 3.08
CA ILE A 83 3.47 3.93 1.83
C ILE A 83 3.01 5.36 2.13
N PRO A 84 3.89 6.36 2.04
CA PRO A 84 3.54 7.74 2.31
C PRO A 84 2.80 8.37 1.12
N CYS A 85 1.99 9.40 1.41
CA CYS A 85 1.60 10.38 0.40
C CYS A 85 2.84 11.13 -0.12
N HIS A 86 2.91 11.37 -1.42
CA HIS A 86 4.04 12.05 -2.07
C HIS A 86 4.04 13.57 -1.85
N ALA A 87 2.88 14.15 -1.55
CA ALA A 87 2.74 15.59 -1.33
C ALA A 87 3.63 16.05 -0.16
N GLU A 88 4.35 17.16 -0.37
CA GLU A 88 5.28 17.73 0.61
C GLU A 88 4.58 18.01 1.96
N GLY A 89 5.20 17.59 3.05
CA GLY A 89 4.67 17.77 4.42
C GLY A 89 3.48 16.87 4.79
N CYS A 90 2.92 16.08 3.86
CA CYS A 90 1.81 15.19 4.17
C CYS A 90 2.28 13.99 5.00
N GLN A 91 1.64 13.77 6.15
CA GLN A 91 1.98 12.68 7.07
C GLN A 91 1.09 11.44 6.92
N ARG A 92 0.24 11.40 5.89
CA ARG A 92 -0.67 10.28 5.67
C ARG A 92 0.07 9.08 5.07
N HIS A 93 -0.15 7.92 5.66
CA HIS A 93 0.43 6.65 5.25
C HIS A 93 -0.66 5.63 4.97
N TYR A 94 -0.39 4.71 4.05
CA TYR A 94 -1.34 3.68 3.62
C TYR A 94 -0.68 2.32 3.53
N HIS A 95 -1.46 1.26 3.72
CA HIS A 95 -1.14 -0.03 3.11
C HIS A 95 -1.48 0.05 1.61
N PHE A 96 -0.79 -0.75 0.79
CA PHE A 96 -1.03 -0.76 -0.66
C PHE A 96 -2.50 -1.00 -1.04
N PRO A 97 -3.18 -2.06 -0.55
CA PRO A 97 -4.62 -2.26 -0.85
C PRO A 97 -5.52 -1.16 -0.26
N CYS A 98 -5.17 -0.61 0.91
CA CYS A 98 -5.96 0.44 1.55
C CYS A 98 -5.92 1.76 0.77
N ALA A 99 -4.80 2.06 0.11
CA ALA A 99 -4.69 3.21 -0.79
C ALA A 99 -5.72 3.16 -1.92
N ALA A 100 -5.82 1.99 -2.58
CA ALA A 100 -6.77 1.77 -3.66
C ALA A 100 -8.21 1.90 -3.15
N ALA A 101 -8.52 1.26 -2.01
CA ALA A 101 -9.84 1.32 -1.39
C ALA A 101 -10.25 2.73 -0.94
N SER A 102 -9.29 3.59 -0.58
CA SER A 102 -9.56 4.97 -0.17
C SER A 102 -9.63 5.99 -1.31
N GLY A 103 -9.48 5.56 -2.56
CA GLY A 103 -9.45 6.48 -3.71
C GLY A 103 -8.17 7.31 -3.80
N CYS A 104 -7.05 6.81 -3.27
CA CYS A 104 -5.75 7.43 -3.52
C CYS A 104 -5.37 7.29 -4.99
N PHE A 105 -4.68 8.29 -5.54
CA PHE A 105 -4.00 8.13 -6.82
C PHE A 105 -2.73 7.31 -6.63
N GLN A 106 -2.51 6.33 -7.50
CA GLN A 106 -1.36 5.43 -7.46
C GLN A 106 -0.71 5.37 -8.84
N SER A 107 0.40 6.09 -9.04
CA SER A 107 1.18 5.97 -10.28
C SER A 107 2.04 4.71 -10.24
N MET A 108 1.71 3.74 -11.08
CA MET A 108 2.48 2.50 -11.20
C MET A 108 3.84 2.72 -11.84
N LYS A 109 4.02 3.73 -12.70
CA LYS A 109 5.33 4.03 -13.30
C LYS A 109 6.31 4.60 -12.29
N SER A 110 5.87 5.56 -11.49
CA SER A 110 6.71 6.28 -10.53
C SER A 110 6.69 5.70 -9.11
N LEU A 111 5.77 4.76 -8.84
CA LEU A 111 5.54 4.15 -7.53
C LEU A 111 5.22 5.18 -6.43
N LYS A 112 4.50 6.23 -6.83
CA LYS A 112 4.11 7.35 -5.96
C LYS A 112 2.61 7.32 -5.71
N LEU A 113 2.25 7.60 -4.46
CA LEU A 113 0.88 7.69 -3.98
C LEU A 113 0.52 9.15 -3.68
N LEU A 114 -0.65 9.61 -4.09
CA LEU A 114 -1.25 10.85 -3.60
C LEU A 114 -2.56 10.52 -2.90
N CYS A 115 -2.74 11.05 -1.69
CA CYS A 115 -3.97 10.84 -0.94
C CYS A 115 -5.14 11.67 -1.52
N PRO A 116 -6.40 11.41 -1.11
CA PRO A 116 -7.56 12.10 -1.66
C PRO A 116 -7.51 13.64 -1.59
N GLU A 117 -6.79 14.22 -0.62
CA GLU A 117 -6.65 15.68 -0.48
C GLU A 117 -5.60 16.30 -1.41
N HIS A 118 -4.80 15.47 -2.08
CA HIS A 118 -3.72 15.92 -2.96
C HIS A 118 -3.86 15.33 -4.37
N LEU A 119 -5.07 14.91 -4.76
CA LEU A 119 -5.35 14.37 -6.09
C LEU A 119 -5.15 15.41 -7.20
N ASP A 120 -5.29 16.69 -6.89
CA ASP A 120 -5.01 17.80 -7.80
C ASP A 120 -3.56 17.78 -8.31
N GLN A 121 -2.61 17.30 -7.50
CA GLN A 121 -1.20 17.18 -7.90
C GLN A 121 -0.96 16.02 -8.89
N ALA A 122 -1.91 15.08 -9.00
CA ALA A 122 -1.78 13.95 -9.91
C ALA A 122 -1.69 14.39 -11.37
N VAL A 123 -2.30 15.52 -11.75
CA VAL A 123 -2.26 16.04 -13.13
C VAL A 123 -0.85 16.28 -13.67
N GLN A 124 0.14 16.42 -12.79
CA GLN A 124 1.55 16.57 -13.16
C GLN A 124 2.28 15.23 -13.37
N MET A 125 1.59 14.11 -13.17
CA MET A 125 2.13 12.76 -13.25
C MET A 125 1.74 12.09 -14.58
N GLU A 126 2.65 11.32 -15.16
CA GLU A 126 2.49 10.71 -16.48
C GLU A 126 1.29 9.74 -16.61
N ASP A 127 0.83 9.18 -15.49
CA ASP A 127 -0.25 8.18 -15.44
C ASP A 127 -1.61 8.80 -15.08
N SER A 128 -1.73 10.11 -15.10
CA SER A 128 -2.93 10.83 -14.65
C SER A 128 -4.09 10.83 -15.65
N ARG A 129 -3.80 10.51 -16.91
CA ARG A 129 -4.80 10.49 -17.98
C ARG A 129 -5.54 9.16 -17.95
N CYS A 130 -6.85 9.23 -17.83
CA CYS A 130 -7.70 8.06 -17.98
C CYS A 130 -7.71 7.64 -19.45
N MET A 131 -7.17 6.46 -19.75
CA MET A 131 -7.17 5.90 -21.11
C MET A 131 -8.58 5.66 -21.68
N VAL A 132 -9.62 5.72 -20.84
CA VAL A 132 -11.02 5.51 -21.22
C VAL A 132 -11.74 6.84 -21.50
N CYS A 133 -11.32 7.93 -20.85
CA CYS A 133 -11.98 9.23 -20.94
C CYS A 133 -11.25 10.23 -21.86
N ASP A 134 -10.22 9.78 -22.60
CA ASP A 134 -9.51 10.57 -23.62
C ASP A 134 -10.37 10.74 -24.88
#